data_AF-A0A916TBE9-F1
#
_entry.id   AF-A0A916TBE9-F1
#
_cell.length_a   1.000
_cell.length_b   1.000
_cell.length_c   1.000
_cell.angle_alpha   90.00
_cell.angle_beta   90.00
_cell.angle_gamma   90.00
#
_symmetry.space_group_name_H-M   'P 1'
#
loop_
_entity.id
_entity.type
_entity.pdbx_description
1 polymer ?
#
loop_
_entity_poly.entity_id
_entity_poly.type
_entity_poly.pdbx_seq_one_letter_code
_entity_poly.pdbx_strand_id
1 'polypeptide(L)'
;MRSGALARRSWLRLIAVLPAAAMVVALPMAPAQATGSSGPPGASSCVPGQTGWRAPAQQRYIITSPFGDRDNPISHRYQLHAGVDLAMQPGPGPVVAANAGTVLRAGPYGGLGNEVTLQHAAGIQTLYGHMAHIADNIKPGTKVYAGQVLGQEGSTGASTGPHLHFEVHQDGKPINPVPFMAQRGAPLTGAAPKAMVANVALPSADSPRKNSINQSALSVPDSLMNLYLRAGQKYEVPWPLLAGVGMEETAHGRNNHTSSAGAVGVMQFMPGTFARYGVDGNGDGRVDIRNDADSVYSAANALRAWGATEGAAGVRQALFSYNHAQWYVNDVLHYAGAYAEGSGGIACADAPQPAGTAQAAGAVRWADSKVGHKFRFGADGPDAWDSSSFVQAAYAQVGVRLPRTAQEQRAWLASGHGTRVRPGDARPGDLIFEDSYLGPNHIGFVMLVTDPQSQRGVAARNPQLQVTHLSYADAQHSKHIFEVWRLTQPPVGSGH
;
A
#
# COMPACT_ATOMS: atom_id res chain seq x y z
N MET A 1 -64.01 -13.05 -34.71
CA MET A 1 -63.20 -14.29 -34.79
C MET A 1 -62.00 -14.07 -33.87
N ARG A 2 -61.68 -14.95 -32.89
CA ARG A 2 -60.83 -16.16 -33.01
C ARG A 2 -59.49 -15.84 -33.70
N SER A 3 -58.30 -16.08 -33.14
CA SER A 3 -57.87 -16.77 -31.89
C SER A 3 -56.52 -16.14 -31.42
N GLY A 4 -55.90 -16.42 -30.27
CA GLY A 4 -56.21 -17.31 -29.14
C GLY A 4 -54.93 -17.93 -28.57
N ALA A 5 -54.64 -17.75 -27.28
CA ALA A 5 -53.46 -18.32 -26.61
C ALA A 5 -53.76 -19.68 -25.96
N LEU A 6 -52.74 -20.52 -25.76
CA LEU A 6 -52.75 -21.66 -24.82
C LEU A 6 -51.31 -22.16 -24.54
N ALA A 7 -51.13 -22.98 -23.50
CA ALA A 7 -49.80 -23.28 -22.94
C ALA A 7 -49.66 -24.71 -22.38
N ARG A 8 -48.40 -25.13 -22.21
CA ARG A 8 -47.87 -26.23 -21.36
C ARG A 8 -48.45 -27.65 -21.51
N ARG A 9 -47.54 -28.64 -21.51
CA ARG A 9 -47.71 -29.91 -20.76
C ARG A 9 -46.36 -30.52 -20.39
N SER A 10 -46.35 -31.29 -19.30
CA SER A 10 -45.16 -31.83 -18.62
C SER A 10 -45.10 -33.36 -18.74
N TRP A 11 -43.93 -33.96 -18.51
CA TRP A 11 -43.74 -35.41 -18.32
C TRP A 11 -42.91 -35.69 -17.05
N LEU A 12 -43.07 -36.89 -16.47
CA LEU A 12 -42.71 -37.20 -15.08
C LEU A 12 -42.47 -38.71 -14.86
N ARG A 13 -41.41 -39.09 -14.11
CA ARG A 13 -41.14 -40.36 -13.35
C ARG A 13 -39.76 -40.19 -12.65
N LEU A 14 -39.49 -40.45 -11.35
CA LEU A 14 -39.75 -41.60 -10.43
C LEU A 14 -38.85 -42.82 -10.77
N ILE A 15 -38.14 -43.55 -9.88
CA ILE A 15 -38.17 -43.86 -8.41
C ILE A 15 -36.67 -44.04 -7.94
N ALA A 16 -36.08 -43.55 -6.83
CA ALA A 16 -36.25 -43.59 -5.35
C ALA A 16 -35.65 -44.84 -4.59
N VAL A 17 -35.07 -44.62 -3.38
CA VAL A 17 -34.91 -45.52 -2.17
C VAL A 17 -33.70 -45.11 -1.27
N LEU A 18 -33.79 -45.37 0.06
CA LEU A 18 -32.85 -45.09 1.20
C LEU A 18 -32.62 -46.43 1.99
N PRO A 19 -32.13 -46.52 3.27
CA PRO A 19 -31.42 -45.59 4.19
C PRO A 19 -30.18 -46.20 4.92
N ALA A 20 -29.55 -45.43 5.84
CA ALA A 20 -28.84 -45.96 7.03
C ALA A 20 -28.73 -44.89 8.15
N ALA A 21 -28.66 -45.31 9.42
CA ALA A 21 -28.46 -44.50 10.64
C ALA A 21 -27.25 -45.06 11.45
N ALA A 22 -26.76 -44.52 12.58
CA ALA A 22 -27.22 -43.43 13.47
C ALA A 22 -26.02 -42.50 13.83
N MET A 23 -25.73 -41.94 15.03
CA MET A 23 -26.25 -42.06 16.42
C MET A 23 -25.99 -40.74 17.20
N VAL A 24 -26.06 -40.71 18.54
CA VAL A 24 -25.98 -39.49 19.39
C VAL A 24 -25.12 -39.72 20.65
N VAL A 25 -24.28 -38.73 21.00
CA VAL A 25 -23.78 -38.46 22.37
C VAL A 25 -23.70 -36.93 22.55
N ALA A 26 -23.90 -36.40 23.76
CA ALA A 26 -23.86 -34.96 24.07
C ALA A 26 -23.39 -34.68 25.52
N LEU A 27 -23.23 -33.39 25.86
CA LEU A 27 -22.94 -32.81 27.20
C LEU A 27 -21.44 -32.86 27.66
N PRO A 28 -20.97 -31.98 28.58
CA PRO A 28 -21.34 -30.56 28.80
C PRO A 28 -20.16 -29.59 29.19
N MET A 29 -20.51 -28.34 29.53
CA MET A 29 -19.78 -27.35 30.38
C MET A 29 -18.60 -26.49 29.86
N ALA A 30 -18.84 -25.17 29.90
CA ALA A 30 -18.02 -24.09 30.50
C ALA A 30 -16.60 -23.72 29.96
N PRO A 31 -16.16 -22.45 30.11
CA PRO A 31 -14.89 -21.95 29.57
C PRO A 31 -13.68 -22.09 30.52
N ALA A 32 -12.48 -22.27 29.96
CA ALA A 32 -11.20 -22.17 30.68
C ALA A 32 -10.51 -20.81 30.42
N GLN A 33 -9.79 -20.28 31.40
CA GLN A 33 -9.12 -18.97 31.33
C GLN A 33 -7.60 -19.06 31.19
N ALA A 34 -7.06 -18.14 30.39
CA ALA A 34 -5.75 -17.47 30.49
C ALA A 34 -4.52 -18.17 31.13
N THR A 35 -3.52 -18.44 30.28
CA THR A 35 -2.09 -18.19 30.52
C THR A 35 -1.47 -17.68 29.21
N GLY A 36 -0.54 -16.73 29.14
CA GLY A 36 0.17 -15.97 30.18
C GLY A 36 1.68 -15.95 29.89
N SER A 37 2.30 -14.76 29.76
CA SER A 37 3.73 -14.53 29.40
C SER A 37 4.15 -14.97 27.97
N SER A 38 5.24 -14.52 27.34
CA SER A 38 5.93 -13.20 27.31
C SER A 38 7.00 -13.21 26.19
N GLY A 39 7.29 -12.08 25.53
CA GLY A 39 8.47 -11.93 24.65
C GLY A 39 9.79 -11.79 25.44
N PRO A 40 10.94 -11.38 24.83
CA PRO A 40 11.13 -10.72 23.52
C PRO A 40 12.40 -11.27 22.78
N PRO A 41 13.21 -10.51 21.99
CA PRO A 41 12.94 -9.41 21.03
C PRO A 41 13.47 -9.68 19.58
N GLY A 42 12.91 -8.96 18.60
CA GLY A 42 13.72 -8.35 17.51
C GLY A 42 13.80 -9.02 16.14
N ALA A 43 13.05 -8.48 15.17
CA ALA A 43 13.45 -8.32 13.76
C ALA A 43 12.49 -7.32 13.08
N SER A 44 12.99 -6.19 12.59
CA SER A 44 12.15 -5.05 12.16
C SER A 44 11.37 -5.31 10.87
N SER A 45 10.07 -5.60 10.99
CA SER A 45 9.13 -5.61 9.87
C SER A 45 8.87 -4.18 9.36
N CYS A 46 8.76 -3.99 8.04
CA CYS A 46 8.47 -2.67 7.46
C CYS A 46 7.12 -2.12 7.96
N VAL A 47 7.16 -0.95 8.58
CA VAL A 47 6.00 -0.25 9.16
C VAL A 47 5.35 0.62 8.08
N PRO A 48 4.04 0.49 7.77
CA PRO A 48 3.33 1.45 6.91
C PRO A 48 3.29 2.87 7.53
N GLY A 49 4.35 3.66 7.30
CA GLY A 49 4.54 4.92 8.02
C GLY A 49 5.74 5.76 7.59
N GLN A 50 5.68 6.32 6.39
CA GLN A 50 6.28 7.65 6.11
C GLN A 50 5.30 8.63 5.46
N THR A 51 4.00 8.32 5.49
CA THR A 51 2.95 9.34 5.48
C THR A 51 3.05 10.13 6.79
N GLY A 52 3.29 11.44 6.68
CA GLY A 52 3.38 12.30 7.85
C GLY A 52 2.05 12.34 8.61
N TRP A 53 2.11 12.16 9.93
CA TRP A 53 0.94 12.41 10.78
C TRP A 53 0.57 13.90 10.72
N ARG A 54 -0.71 14.22 10.88
CA ARG A 54 -1.23 15.60 10.89
C ARG A 54 -2.47 15.71 11.77
N ALA A 55 -2.73 16.90 12.30
CA ALA A 55 -3.92 17.16 13.12
C ALA A 55 -5.22 16.82 12.34
N PRO A 56 -6.24 16.22 12.97
CA PRO A 56 -7.43 15.68 12.28
C PRO A 56 -8.45 16.74 11.82
N ALA A 57 -8.02 17.99 11.67
CA ALA A 57 -8.78 19.13 11.18
C ALA A 57 -8.13 19.72 9.90
N GLN A 58 -8.90 20.50 9.12
CA GLN A 58 -8.35 21.32 8.02
C GLN A 58 -8.20 22.81 8.37
N GLN A 59 -8.84 23.28 9.46
CA GLN A 59 -8.85 24.68 9.89
C GLN A 59 -8.36 24.82 11.35
N ARG A 60 -8.45 26.03 11.92
CA ARG A 60 -8.12 26.30 13.33
C ARG A 60 -9.05 25.51 14.24
N TYR A 61 -8.56 25.10 15.41
CA TYR A 61 -9.35 24.45 16.46
C TYR A 61 -8.86 24.86 17.85
N ILE A 62 -9.63 24.48 18.87
CA ILE A 62 -9.21 24.55 20.27
C ILE A 62 -9.39 23.15 20.88
N ILE A 63 -8.48 22.78 21.79
CA ILE A 63 -8.70 21.62 22.65
C ILE A 63 -9.69 22.06 23.71
N THR A 64 -10.90 21.50 23.70
CA THR A 64 -11.95 21.79 24.69
C THR A 64 -11.87 20.87 25.90
N SER A 65 -11.31 19.67 25.74
CA SER A 65 -11.16 18.71 26.83
C SER A 65 -10.01 17.70 26.54
N PRO A 66 -9.08 17.48 27.50
CA PRO A 66 -7.91 16.62 27.31
C PRO A 66 -8.21 15.14 27.59
N PHE A 67 -7.30 14.27 27.16
CA PHE A 67 -7.28 12.85 27.56
C PHE A 67 -6.99 12.69 29.06
N GLY A 68 -7.66 11.73 29.70
CA GLY A 68 -7.44 11.34 31.11
C GLY A 68 -8.74 11.11 31.87
N ASP A 69 -8.65 10.63 33.11
CA ASP A 69 -9.83 10.48 33.97
C ASP A 69 -10.42 11.85 34.33
N ARG A 70 -11.73 12.02 34.10
CA ARG A 70 -12.47 13.23 34.44
C ARG A 70 -13.87 12.87 34.94
N ASP A 71 -14.53 13.80 35.63
CA ASP A 71 -15.98 13.66 35.82
C ASP A 71 -16.68 13.77 34.45
N ASN A 72 -17.49 12.76 34.13
CA ASN A 72 -18.21 12.69 32.87
C ASN A 72 -19.42 13.65 32.93
N PRO A 73 -19.48 14.71 32.10
CA PRO A 73 -20.50 15.75 32.19
C PRO A 73 -21.92 15.30 31.83
N ILE A 74 -22.09 14.05 31.37
CA ILE A 74 -23.39 13.46 31.03
C ILE A 74 -23.80 12.40 32.07
N SER A 75 -22.86 11.74 32.75
CA SER A 75 -23.15 10.65 33.70
C SER A 75 -22.77 10.91 35.16
N HIS A 76 -22.08 12.01 35.46
CA HIS A 76 -21.58 12.40 36.78
C HIS A 76 -20.82 11.26 37.49
N ARG A 77 -19.91 10.64 36.74
CA ARG A 77 -19.02 9.58 37.20
C ARG A 77 -17.61 9.88 36.70
N TYR A 78 -16.63 9.64 37.57
CA TYR A 78 -15.23 9.63 37.18
C TYR A 78 -14.99 8.51 36.16
N GLN A 79 -14.59 8.88 34.95
CA GLN A 79 -14.43 7.96 33.81
C GLN A 79 -13.28 8.43 32.92
N LEU A 80 -12.53 7.48 32.37
CA LEU A 80 -11.47 7.75 31.40
C LEU A 80 -12.05 8.43 30.15
N HIS A 81 -11.55 9.63 29.88
CA HIS A 81 -11.69 10.26 28.58
C HIS A 81 -10.62 9.70 27.64
N ALA A 82 -11.05 8.80 26.74
CA ALA A 82 -10.18 7.99 25.88
C ALA A 82 -9.53 8.76 24.71
N GLY A 83 -9.94 10.01 24.48
CA GLY A 83 -9.45 10.86 23.40
C GLY A 83 -9.23 12.31 23.83
N VAL A 84 -9.16 13.20 22.84
CA VAL A 84 -9.07 14.65 23.01
C VAL A 84 -10.20 15.31 22.22
N ASP A 85 -10.89 16.27 22.83
CA ASP A 85 -12.00 16.98 22.20
C ASP A 85 -11.46 18.22 21.47
N LEU A 86 -11.71 18.30 20.17
CA LEU A 86 -11.20 19.33 19.27
C LEU A 86 -12.38 20.08 18.64
N ALA A 87 -12.70 21.28 19.14
CA ALA A 87 -13.72 22.13 18.54
C ALA A 87 -13.08 23.04 17.48
N MET A 88 -13.49 22.94 16.22
CA MET A 88 -12.94 23.79 15.15
C MET A 88 -13.55 25.20 15.16
N GLN A 89 -12.84 26.13 14.52
CA GLN A 89 -13.09 27.57 14.61
C GLN A 89 -12.96 28.20 13.21
N PRO A 90 -13.92 29.05 12.78
CA PRO A 90 -14.97 29.68 13.59
C PRO A 90 -16.25 28.84 13.81
N GLY A 91 -16.34 27.64 13.24
CA GLY A 91 -17.48 26.72 13.39
C GLY A 91 -17.20 25.34 12.77
N PRO A 92 -18.19 24.44 12.71
CA PRO A 92 -17.97 23.01 12.40
C PRO A 92 -17.24 22.73 11.08
N GLY A 93 -16.05 22.14 11.15
CA GLY A 93 -15.12 22.00 10.02
C GLY A 93 -14.96 20.58 9.44
N PRO A 94 -14.19 20.44 8.35
CA PRO A 94 -13.86 19.15 7.76
C PRO A 94 -12.97 18.31 8.68
N VAL A 95 -13.47 17.14 9.05
CA VAL A 95 -12.73 16.11 9.79
C VAL A 95 -11.93 15.30 8.77
N VAL A 96 -10.64 15.09 9.07
CA VAL A 96 -9.68 14.50 8.14
C VAL A 96 -8.80 13.46 8.80
N ALA A 97 -8.44 12.43 8.05
CA ALA A 97 -7.56 11.36 8.53
C ALA A 97 -6.23 11.92 9.06
N ALA A 98 -5.91 11.60 10.31
CA ALA A 98 -4.67 12.02 10.95
C ALA A 98 -3.43 11.36 10.33
N ASN A 99 -3.59 10.17 9.75
CA ASN A 99 -2.60 9.46 8.95
C ASN A 99 -3.31 8.54 7.93
N ALA A 100 -2.58 8.01 6.94
CA ALA A 100 -3.10 7.02 6.01
C ALA A 100 -3.45 5.70 6.73
N GLY A 101 -4.49 5.01 6.27
CA GLY A 101 -5.02 3.81 6.93
C GLY A 101 -6.19 3.15 6.19
N THR A 102 -6.81 2.15 6.82
CA THR A 102 -8.01 1.46 6.32
C THR A 102 -9.16 1.64 7.30
N VAL A 103 -10.33 2.04 6.81
CA VAL A 103 -11.55 2.20 7.62
C VAL A 103 -11.99 0.85 8.17
N LEU A 104 -12.04 0.71 9.50
CA LEU A 104 -12.63 -0.44 10.19
C LEU A 104 -14.13 -0.26 10.43
N ARG A 105 -14.53 0.95 10.83
CA ARG A 105 -15.93 1.34 11.08
C ARG A 105 -16.20 2.72 10.49
N ALA A 106 -17.41 2.91 9.98
CA ALA A 106 -17.95 4.21 9.60
C ALA A 106 -19.48 4.13 9.79
N GLY A 107 -20.03 4.94 10.69
CA GLY A 107 -21.46 5.00 10.99
C GLY A 107 -21.78 5.25 12.47
N PRO A 108 -23.04 5.08 12.90
CA PRO A 108 -23.43 5.28 14.29
C PRO A 108 -22.79 4.25 15.25
N TYR A 109 -22.09 4.73 16.30
CA TYR A 109 -21.44 3.87 17.30
C TYR A 109 -21.65 4.37 18.73
N GLY A 110 -22.83 4.05 19.29
CA GLY A 110 -23.15 4.28 20.70
C GLY A 110 -23.01 5.75 21.13
N GLY A 111 -22.25 5.98 22.21
CA GLY A 111 -22.01 7.33 22.74
C GLY A 111 -21.24 8.25 21.77
N LEU A 112 -20.45 7.70 20.85
CA LEU A 112 -19.62 8.46 19.91
C LEU A 112 -20.40 9.02 18.71
N GLY A 113 -21.71 8.79 18.62
CA GLY A 113 -22.52 9.32 17.52
C GLY A 113 -22.13 8.73 16.18
N ASN A 114 -22.08 9.54 15.12
CA ASN A 114 -21.45 9.13 13.87
C ASN A 114 -19.93 9.11 14.06
N GLU A 115 -19.33 7.97 13.79
CA GLU A 115 -17.96 7.66 14.13
C GLU A 115 -17.24 6.95 12.97
N VAL A 116 -15.96 7.28 12.79
CA VAL A 116 -15.04 6.57 11.88
C VAL A 116 -13.86 6.03 12.68
N THR A 117 -13.51 4.75 12.48
CA THR A 117 -12.29 4.14 13.04
C THR A 117 -11.37 3.79 11.87
N LEU A 118 -10.12 4.25 11.92
CA LEU A 118 -9.07 3.89 10.97
C LEU A 118 -8.05 2.94 11.61
N GLN A 119 -7.74 1.82 10.96
CA GLN A 119 -6.56 1.00 11.23
C GLN A 119 -5.35 1.56 10.49
N HIS A 120 -4.26 1.74 11.22
CA HIS A 120 -2.95 2.13 10.70
C HIS A 120 -1.94 0.99 10.94
N ALA A 121 -0.66 1.26 10.65
CA ALA A 121 0.45 0.39 10.97
C ALA A 121 0.61 0.08 12.48
N ALA A 122 1.41 -0.96 12.77
CA ALA A 122 2.00 -1.21 14.09
C ALA A 122 1.00 -1.17 15.27
N GLY A 123 -0.18 -1.77 15.09
CA GLY A 123 -1.22 -1.84 16.12
C GLY A 123 -1.98 -0.53 16.37
N ILE A 124 -1.67 0.54 15.65
CA ILE A 124 -2.31 1.84 15.85
C ILE A 124 -3.69 1.89 15.20
N GLN A 125 -4.68 2.37 15.95
CA GLN A 125 -5.96 2.84 15.41
C GLN A 125 -6.18 4.31 15.77
N THR A 126 -6.95 5.03 14.96
CA THR A 126 -7.52 6.33 15.35
C THR A 126 -9.02 6.35 15.17
N LEU A 127 -9.70 7.06 16.06
CA LEU A 127 -11.16 7.19 16.07
C LEU A 127 -11.55 8.66 15.95
N TYR A 128 -12.62 8.92 15.19
CA TYR A 128 -13.14 10.25 14.87
C TYR A 128 -14.64 10.24 15.21
N GLY A 129 -15.01 10.74 16.39
CA GLY A 129 -16.37 10.71 16.94
C GLY A 129 -17.14 12.04 16.82
N HIS A 130 -18.43 11.97 17.16
CA HIS A 130 -19.43 13.03 17.17
C HIS A 130 -19.72 13.72 15.83
N MET A 131 -19.28 13.14 14.71
CA MET A 131 -19.34 13.74 13.38
C MET A 131 -20.78 14.12 12.97
N ALA A 132 -20.97 15.24 12.27
CA ALA A 132 -22.29 15.63 11.76
C ALA A 132 -22.72 14.69 10.64
N HIS A 133 -21.81 14.46 9.68
CA HIS A 133 -21.95 13.46 8.62
C HIS A 133 -20.59 12.81 8.35
N ILE A 134 -20.63 11.62 7.77
CA ILE A 134 -19.48 10.90 7.21
C ILE A 134 -19.59 11.00 5.68
N ALA A 135 -18.49 11.16 4.97
CA ALA A 135 -18.50 11.31 3.51
C ALA A 135 -18.79 9.97 2.80
N ASP A 136 -19.58 9.97 1.72
CA ASP A 136 -20.14 8.76 1.07
C ASP A 136 -19.11 7.73 0.58
N ASN A 137 -17.87 8.16 0.33
CA ASN A 137 -16.77 7.27 -0.03
C ASN A 137 -16.20 6.48 1.17
N ILE A 138 -16.41 6.95 2.41
CA ILE A 138 -15.89 6.41 3.66
C ILE A 138 -16.82 5.33 4.22
N LYS A 139 -16.38 4.07 4.13
CA LYS A 139 -17.09 2.86 4.55
C LYS A 139 -16.07 1.79 4.95
N PRO A 140 -16.44 0.76 5.74
CA PRO A 140 -15.52 -0.32 6.11
C PRO A 140 -14.79 -0.90 4.89
N GLY A 141 -13.47 -1.03 5.00
CA GLY A 141 -12.59 -1.44 3.89
C GLY A 141 -12.06 -0.31 3.00
N THR A 142 -12.61 0.90 3.04
CA THR A 142 -12.05 2.05 2.31
C THR A 142 -10.64 2.37 2.84
N LYS A 143 -9.66 2.45 1.95
CA LYS A 143 -8.33 3.00 2.26
C LYS A 143 -8.35 4.53 2.14
N VAL A 144 -7.61 5.20 3.01
CA VAL A 144 -7.54 6.66 3.07
C VAL A 144 -6.09 7.16 3.16
N TYR A 145 -5.80 8.34 2.59
CA TYR A 145 -4.52 9.05 2.79
C TYR A 145 -4.57 10.01 3.99
N ALA A 146 -3.41 10.35 4.54
CA ALA A 146 -3.30 11.39 5.56
C ALA A 146 -3.84 12.72 5.02
N GLY A 147 -4.87 13.28 5.67
CA GLY A 147 -5.53 14.52 5.24
C GLY A 147 -6.76 14.32 4.35
N GLN A 148 -7.11 13.09 3.97
CA GLN A 148 -8.38 12.79 3.29
C GLN A 148 -9.56 13.14 4.20
N VAL A 149 -10.58 13.81 3.63
CA VAL A 149 -11.82 14.14 4.33
C VAL A 149 -12.57 12.86 4.70
N LEU A 150 -12.87 12.71 5.98
CA LEU A 150 -13.70 11.63 6.52
C LEU A 150 -15.17 12.06 6.62
N GLY A 151 -15.43 13.36 6.71
CA GLY A 151 -16.74 13.97 6.87
C GLY A 151 -16.62 15.34 7.57
N GLN A 152 -17.62 15.71 8.36
CA GLN A 152 -17.65 16.99 9.08
C GLN A 152 -17.84 16.79 10.58
N GLU A 153 -17.23 17.69 11.35
CA GLU A 153 -17.44 17.86 12.79
C GLU A 153 -18.91 18.07 13.13
N GLY A 154 -19.34 17.62 14.31
CA GLY A 154 -20.73 17.75 14.73
C GLY A 154 -20.94 17.57 16.23
N SER A 155 -22.19 17.27 16.59
CA SER A 155 -22.63 17.07 17.97
C SER A 155 -23.52 15.83 18.08
N THR A 156 -23.18 14.75 17.37
CA THR A 156 -24.00 13.52 17.34
C THR A 156 -23.65 12.57 18.49
N GLY A 157 -24.60 11.74 18.92
CA GLY A 157 -24.40 10.84 20.06
C GLY A 157 -24.44 11.60 21.40
N ALA A 158 -23.59 11.20 22.34
CA ALA A 158 -23.51 11.78 23.68
C ALA A 158 -22.57 12.99 23.71
N SER A 159 -22.96 14.07 23.02
CA SER A 159 -22.20 15.33 22.93
C SER A 159 -23.04 16.53 23.38
N THR A 160 -22.39 17.50 24.04
CA THR A 160 -23.02 18.73 24.56
C THR A 160 -22.86 19.95 23.62
N GLY A 161 -22.26 19.77 22.43
CA GLY A 161 -22.06 20.83 21.45
C GLY A 161 -20.98 20.45 20.42
N PRO A 162 -20.85 21.19 19.30
CA PRO A 162 -19.96 20.78 18.20
C PRO A 162 -18.49 20.62 18.59
N HIS A 163 -17.96 19.41 18.41
CA HIS A 163 -16.53 19.08 18.51
C HIS A 163 -16.25 17.74 17.82
N LEU A 164 -14.99 17.52 17.43
CA LEU A 164 -14.47 16.19 17.08
C LEU A 164 -13.91 15.53 18.35
N HIS A 165 -14.42 14.35 18.72
CA HIS A 165 -13.71 13.49 19.67
C HIS A 165 -12.66 12.68 18.91
N PHE A 166 -11.38 12.85 19.24
CA PHE A 166 -10.27 12.16 18.57
C PHE A 166 -9.54 11.23 19.53
N GLU A 167 -9.64 9.91 19.31
CA GLU A 167 -8.88 8.90 20.07
C GLU A 167 -7.70 8.36 19.26
N VAL A 168 -6.65 7.94 19.98
CA VAL A 168 -5.57 7.11 19.44
C VAL A 168 -5.50 5.85 20.28
N HIS A 169 -5.45 4.68 19.64
CA HIS A 169 -5.28 3.40 20.32
C HIS A 169 -4.00 2.72 19.86
N GLN A 170 -3.32 2.04 20.79
CA GLN A 170 -2.22 1.12 20.53
C GLN A 170 -2.65 -0.28 20.99
N ASP A 171 -2.72 -1.23 20.06
CA ASP A 171 -3.11 -2.63 20.32
C ASP A 171 -4.46 -2.76 21.08
N GLY A 172 -5.43 -1.91 20.69
CA GLY A 172 -6.77 -1.88 21.28
C GLY A 172 -6.87 -1.19 22.65
N LYS A 173 -5.82 -0.47 23.09
CA LYS A 173 -5.85 0.35 24.31
C LYS A 173 -5.76 1.84 23.96
N PRO A 174 -6.65 2.71 24.50
CA PRO A 174 -6.57 4.14 24.27
C PRO A 174 -5.32 4.73 24.92
N ILE A 175 -4.65 5.64 24.20
CA ILE A 175 -3.45 6.35 24.64
C ILE A 175 -3.60 7.85 24.34
N ASN A 176 -2.94 8.70 25.14
CA ASN A 176 -3.10 10.14 25.02
C ASN A 176 -2.68 10.65 23.62
N PRO A 177 -3.62 11.22 22.82
CA PRO A 177 -3.32 11.68 21.47
C PRO A 177 -2.27 12.80 21.41
N VAL A 178 -2.21 13.67 22.41
CA VAL A 178 -1.35 14.87 22.38
C VAL A 178 0.14 14.54 22.29
N PRO A 179 0.75 13.76 23.21
CA PRO A 179 2.15 13.36 23.08
C PRO A 179 2.38 12.40 21.91
N PHE A 180 1.43 11.49 21.62
CA PHE A 180 1.52 10.56 20.50
C PHE A 180 1.71 11.28 19.16
N MET A 181 0.89 12.30 18.91
CA MET A 181 0.90 13.12 17.69
C MET A 181 2.13 14.03 17.65
N ALA A 182 2.50 14.66 18.78
CA ALA A 182 3.69 15.50 18.87
C ALA A 182 4.99 14.73 18.53
N GLN A 183 5.15 13.51 19.05
CA GLN A 183 6.28 12.62 18.72
C GLN A 183 6.37 12.24 17.23
N ARG A 184 5.27 12.42 16.47
CA ARG A 184 5.16 12.06 15.05
C ARG A 184 5.17 13.29 14.12
N GLY A 185 5.66 14.43 14.63
CA GLY A 185 5.74 15.69 13.88
C GLY A 185 4.40 16.41 13.71
N ALA A 186 3.35 15.98 14.42
CA ALA A 186 1.97 16.38 14.21
C ALA A 186 1.30 17.05 15.44
N PRO A 187 1.99 17.93 16.19
CA PRO A 187 1.51 18.40 17.49
C PRO A 187 0.14 19.07 17.39
N LEU A 188 -0.76 18.74 18.34
CA LEU A 188 -2.14 19.25 18.38
C LEU A 188 -2.18 20.67 18.96
N THR A 189 -1.65 21.65 18.23
CA THR A 189 -1.42 23.03 18.69
C THR A 189 -2.63 23.97 18.61
N GLY A 190 -3.79 23.52 18.10
CA GLY A 190 -4.97 24.38 17.84
C GLY A 190 -4.82 25.35 16.65
N ALA A 191 -3.59 25.66 16.23
CA ALA A 191 -3.34 26.30 14.94
C ALA A 191 -4.00 25.49 13.81
N ALA A 192 -4.49 26.18 12.79
CA ALA A 192 -4.82 25.51 11.53
C ALA A 192 -3.53 24.80 11.04
N PRO A 193 -3.54 23.46 10.84
CA PRO A 193 -2.37 22.80 10.28
C PRO A 193 -2.12 23.42 8.91
N LYS A 194 -0.88 23.87 8.63
CA LYS A 194 -0.51 24.44 7.32
C LYS A 194 -1.12 23.56 6.23
N ALA A 195 -2.04 24.13 5.46
CA ALA A 195 -2.81 23.37 4.50
C ALA A 195 -1.88 22.58 3.57
N MET A 196 -2.31 21.40 3.13
CA MET A 196 -1.74 20.80 1.93
C MET A 196 -2.21 21.65 0.76
N VAL A 197 -1.42 22.68 0.48
CA VAL A 197 -1.68 23.92 -0.27
C VAL A 197 -3.12 24.24 -0.64
N ALA A 198 -3.64 25.33 -0.07
CA ALA A 198 -4.94 25.86 -0.43
C ALA A 198 -4.94 26.44 -1.87
N ASN A 199 -5.97 26.09 -2.62
CA ASN A 199 -6.63 26.93 -3.62
C ASN A 199 -5.83 27.37 -4.88
N VAL A 200 -4.81 26.61 -5.31
CA VAL A 200 -4.52 26.55 -6.75
C VAL A 200 -5.51 25.56 -7.37
N ALA A 201 -6.62 26.07 -7.89
CA ALA A 201 -7.59 25.25 -8.62
C ALA A 201 -6.90 24.68 -9.87
N LEU A 202 -6.82 23.36 -9.97
CA LEU A 202 -6.26 22.69 -11.14
C LEU A 202 -7.15 22.98 -12.35
N PRO A 203 -6.59 23.49 -13.47
CA PRO A 203 -7.37 23.66 -14.68
C PRO A 203 -7.80 22.30 -15.24
N SER A 204 -8.95 22.26 -15.89
CA SER A 204 -9.38 21.11 -16.69
C SER A 204 -8.34 20.75 -17.75
N ALA A 205 -8.29 19.47 -18.12
CA ALA A 205 -7.61 19.03 -19.33
C ALA A 205 -8.46 19.34 -20.56
N ASP A 206 -7.83 19.91 -21.60
CA ASP A 206 -8.51 20.20 -22.86
C ASP A 206 -8.11 19.15 -23.93
N SER A 207 -8.09 19.55 -25.21
CA SER A 207 -7.55 18.78 -26.32
C SER A 207 -6.48 19.59 -27.07
N PRO A 208 -5.51 18.96 -27.74
CA PRO A 208 -5.32 17.50 -27.88
C PRO A 208 -4.87 16.83 -26.57
N ARG A 209 -5.15 15.54 -26.45
CA ARG A 209 -4.54 14.58 -25.50
C ARG A 209 -3.88 13.46 -26.32
N LYS A 210 -3.05 12.63 -25.72
CA LYS A 210 -2.35 11.55 -26.44
C LYS A 210 -2.30 10.26 -25.62
N ASN A 211 -1.56 10.27 -24.53
CA ASN A 211 -1.33 9.08 -23.72
C ASN A 211 -2.56 8.80 -22.84
N SER A 212 -3.14 9.83 -22.23
CA SER A 212 -4.32 9.72 -21.37
C SER A 212 -5.64 9.42 -22.10
N ILE A 213 -5.61 9.24 -23.43
CA ILE A 213 -6.71 8.70 -24.22
C ILE A 213 -6.82 7.18 -24.05
N ASN A 214 -5.68 6.48 -23.95
CA ASN A 214 -5.60 5.02 -23.96
C ASN A 214 -5.09 4.43 -22.62
N GLN A 215 -4.54 5.26 -21.74
CA GLN A 215 -4.01 4.88 -20.44
C GLN A 215 -4.69 5.71 -19.35
N SER A 216 -5.40 5.07 -18.43
CA SER A 216 -5.99 5.71 -17.25
C SER A 216 -4.92 6.03 -16.20
N ALA A 217 -5.21 6.96 -15.29
CA ALA A 217 -4.38 7.23 -14.11
C ALA A 217 -4.09 5.94 -13.33
N LEU A 218 -2.82 5.64 -13.09
CA LEU A 218 -2.39 4.45 -12.36
C LEU A 218 -2.16 4.76 -10.88
N SER A 219 -2.36 3.77 -10.03
CA SER A 219 -2.16 3.91 -8.59
C SER A 219 -0.73 4.37 -8.24
N VAL A 220 -0.62 5.40 -7.39
CA VAL A 220 0.66 6.02 -7.02
C VAL A 220 1.38 5.17 -5.95
N PRO A 221 2.60 4.65 -6.17
CA PRO A 221 3.35 3.90 -5.16
C PRO A 221 3.55 4.68 -3.85
N ASP A 222 3.39 4.03 -2.69
CA ASP A 222 3.53 4.67 -1.37
C ASP A 222 4.82 5.51 -1.23
N SER A 223 5.93 5.04 -1.77
CA SER A 223 7.22 5.76 -1.77
C SER A 223 7.13 7.11 -2.49
N LEU A 224 6.60 7.12 -3.71
CA LEU A 224 6.44 8.32 -4.53
C LEU A 224 5.31 9.22 -4.04
N MET A 225 4.22 8.65 -3.50
CA MET A 225 3.14 9.42 -2.87
C MET A 225 3.69 10.29 -1.73
N ASN A 226 4.50 9.72 -0.83
CA ASN A 226 5.12 10.48 0.26
C ASN A 226 6.04 11.60 -0.24
N LEU A 227 6.73 11.40 -1.37
CA LEU A 227 7.55 12.42 -2.01
C LEU A 227 6.69 13.52 -2.65
N TYR A 228 5.62 13.20 -3.39
CA TYR A 228 4.70 14.19 -3.95
C TYR A 228 4.00 15.03 -2.87
N LEU A 229 3.56 14.40 -1.79
CA LEU A 229 2.92 15.07 -0.65
C LEU A 229 3.88 16.06 0.02
N ARG A 230 5.12 15.63 0.32
CA ARG A 230 6.13 16.47 1.00
C ARG A 230 6.73 17.55 0.08
N ALA A 231 7.01 17.23 -1.18
CA ALA A 231 7.50 18.19 -2.16
C ALA A 231 6.44 19.24 -2.50
N GLY A 232 5.19 18.83 -2.71
CA GLY A 232 4.07 19.74 -2.93
C GLY A 232 3.85 20.69 -1.75
N GLN A 233 3.93 20.18 -0.51
CA GLN A 233 3.88 21.03 0.68
C GLN A 233 5.09 21.99 0.80
N LYS A 234 6.30 21.56 0.41
CA LYS A 234 7.53 22.38 0.49
C LYS A 234 7.55 23.53 -0.54
N TYR A 235 7.08 23.28 -1.76
CA TYR A 235 7.14 24.23 -2.88
C TYR A 235 5.80 24.87 -3.23
N GLU A 236 4.76 24.64 -2.41
CA GLU A 236 3.39 25.12 -2.60
C GLU A 236 2.70 24.64 -3.90
N VAL A 237 3.21 23.55 -4.49
CA VAL A 237 2.65 22.92 -5.70
C VAL A 237 1.61 21.87 -5.30
N PRO A 238 0.41 21.81 -5.92
CA PRO A 238 -0.57 20.75 -5.64
C PRO A 238 0.03 19.35 -5.87
N TRP A 239 -0.05 18.47 -4.86
CA TRP A 239 0.46 17.09 -5.01
C TRP A 239 -0.14 16.32 -6.20
N PRO A 240 -1.42 16.51 -6.62
CA PRO A 240 -1.97 15.83 -7.78
C PRO A 240 -1.29 16.26 -9.09
N LEU A 241 -0.76 17.49 -9.17
CA LEU A 241 -0.01 17.98 -10.33
C LEU A 241 1.35 17.26 -10.45
N LEU A 242 2.03 17.06 -9.31
CA LEU A 242 3.28 16.28 -9.26
C LEU A 242 3.03 14.81 -9.60
N ALA A 243 1.92 14.24 -9.12
CA ALA A 243 1.50 12.90 -9.51
C ALA A 243 1.16 12.83 -11.01
N GLY A 244 0.48 13.84 -11.57
CA GLY A 244 0.18 13.91 -13.00
C GLY A 244 1.44 13.88 -13.89
N VAL A 245 2.47 14.65 -13.52
CA VAL A 245 3.78 14.61 -14.20
C VAL A 245 4.43 13.23 -14.07
N GLY A 246 4.55 12.68 -12.86
CA GLY A 246 5.19 11.37 -12.66
C GLY A 246 4.43 10.20 -13.31
N MET A 247 3.12 10.34 -13.51
CA MET A 247 2.28 9.40 -14.25
C MET A 247 2.59 9.44 -15.75
N GLU A 248 2.64 10.64 -16.34
CA GLU A 248 2.92 10.82 -17.77
C GLU A 248 4.36 10.46 -18.13
N GLU A 249 5.34 10.86 -17.30
CA GLU A 249 6.77 10.66 -17.60
C GLU A 249 7.25 9.22 -17.40
N THR A 250 6.80 8.51 -16.34
CA THR A 250 7.28 7.14 -16.05
C THR A 250 6.21 6.17 -15.54
N ALA A 251 4.92 6.52 -15.58
CA ALA A 251 3.85 5.76 -14.93
C ALA A 251 4.14 5.50 -13.43
N HIS A 252 4.73 6.49 -12.74
CA HIS A 252 5.28 6.41 -11.39
C HIS A 252 6.35 5.33 -11.24
N GLY A 253 7.48 5.50 -11.93
CA GLY A 253 8.66 4.65 -11.83
C GLY A 253 8.58 3.35 -12.66
N ARG A 254 7.37 2.88 -12.98
CA ARG A 254 7.11 1.62 -13.71
C ARG A 254 7.86 1.53 -15.05
N ASN A 255 8.01 2.67 -15.73
CA ASN A 255 8.69 2.81 -17.01
C ASN A 255 9.96 3.71 -16.91
N ASN A 256 10.63 3.79 -15.75
CA ASN A 256 11.80 4.65 -15.54
C ASN A 256 13.06 4.15 -16.27
N HIS A 257 13.15 4.48 -17.57
CA HIS A 257 14.33 4.32 -18.41
C HIS A 257 14.86 5.68 -18.85
N THR A 258 16.08 5.74 -19.38
CA THR A 258 16.56 6.95 -20.06
C THR A 258 15.77 7.13 -21.36
N SER A 259 15.12 8.28 -21.56
CA SER A 259 14.40 8.54 -22.81
C SER A 259 15.38 8.73 -23.99
N SER A 260 14.86 8.65 -25.22
CA SER A 260 15.64 8.94 -26.43
C SER A 260 16.13 10.40 -26.52
N ALA A 261 15.57 11.31 -25.73
CA ALA A 261 16.05 12.69 -25.58
C ALA A 261 17.19 12.83 -24.53
N GLY A 262 17.47 11.77 -23.75
CA GLY A 262 18.44 11.81 -22.65
C GLY A 262 17.86 12.21 -21.30
N ALA A 263 16.53 12.26 -21.16
CA ALA A 263 15.87 12.51 -19.88
C ALA A 263 15.95 11.29 -18.95
N VAL A 264 16.00 11.51 -17.63
CA VAL A 264 16.24 10.46 -16.63
C VAL A 264 15.54 10.74 -15.29
N GLY A 265 15.37 9.67 -14.50
CA GLY A 265 14.71 9.72 -13.20
C GLY A 265 13.19 9.55 -13.31
N VAL A 266 12.53 9.38 -12.16
CA VAL A 266 11.07 9.14 -12.10
C VAL A 266 10.23 10.30 -12.66
N MET A 267 10.80 11.51 -12.69
CA MET A 267 10.19 12.71 -13.29
C MET A 267 10.78 13.09 -14.66
N GLN A 268 11.58 12.21 -15.29
CA GLN A 268 12.26 12.41 -16.59
C GLN A 268 12.84 13.82 -16.76
N PHE A 269 13.74 14.22 -15.87
CA PHE A 269 14.44 15.49 -16.06
C PHE A 269 15.47 15.38 -17.18
N MET A 270 15.51 16.41 -18.03
CA MET A 270 16.69 16.70 -18.84
C MET A 270 17.85 17.16 -17.95
N PRO A 271 19.07 16.61 -18.08
CA PRO A 271 20.20 16.94 -17.20
C PRO A 271 20.52 18.44 -17.11
N GLY A 272 20.41 19.20 -18.20
CA GLY A 272 20.61 20.65 -18.20
C GLY A 272 19.56 21.43 -17.41
N THR A 273 18.32 20.94 -17.38
CA THR A 273 17.24 21.51 -16.56
C THR A 273 17.44 21.17 -15.09
N PHE A 274 17.83 19.92 -14.79
CA PHE A 274 18.16 19.50 -13.43
C PHE A 274 19.39 20.22 -12.87
N ALA A 275 20.39 20.55 -13.68
CA ALA A 275 21.52 21.38 -13.25
C ALA A 275 21.12 22.80 -12.80
N ARG A 276 19.90 23.27 -13.10
CA ARG A 276 19.37 24.58 -12.70
C ARG A 276 18.32 24.52 -11.57
N TYR A 277 17.53 23.46 -11.49
CA TYR A 277 16.44 23.31 -10.50
C TYR A 277 16.64 22.13 -9.54
N GLY A 278 17.74 21.41 -9.67
CA GLY A 278 18.16 20.27 -8.86
C GLY A 278 18.30 20.63 -7.39
N VAL A 279 17.73 19.80 -6.53
CA VAL A 279 17.77 19.97 -5.08
C VAL A 279 17.93 18.62 -4.39
N ASP A 280 18.67 18.62 -3.28
CA ASP A 280 18.69 17.52 -2.31
C ASP A 280 17.26 17.35 -1.75
N GLY A 281 16.65 16.21 -2.05
CA GLY A 281 15.27 15.88 -1.70
C GLY A 281 15.16 14.96 -0.48
N ASN A 282 16.19 14.14 -0.21
CA ASN A 282 16.22 13.20 0.92
C ASN A 282 16.98 13.74 2.14
N GLY A 283 17.89 14.70 1.96
CA GLY A 283 18.77 15.29 2.97
C GLY A 283 20.13 14.60 3.11
N ASP A 284 20.61 13.85 2.10
CA ASP A 284 21.87 13.08 2.18
C ASP A 284 23.14 13.87 1.80
N GLY A 285 22.99 15.12 1.34
CA GLY A 285 24.10 15.99 0.92
C GLY A 285 24.51 15.81 -0.54
N ARG A 286 23.77 15.04 -1.34
CA ARG A 286 23.96 14.87 -2.78
C ARG A 286 22.72 15.37 -3.54
N VAL A 287 22.85 15.43 -4.86
CA VAL A 287 21.77 15.83 -5.79
C VAL A 287 21.88 14.94 -7.02
N ASP A 288 21.23 13.77 -7.00
CA ASP A 288 21.25 12.79 -8.10
C ASP A 288 19.90 12.77 -8.83
N ILE A 289 19.93 13.04 -10.12
CA ILE A 289 18.77 13.00 -11.02
C ILE A 289 18.05 11.64 -11.06
N ARG A 290 18.72 10.55 -10.66
CA ARG A 290 18.17 9.20 -10.54
C ARG A 290 17.63 8.85 -9.15
N ASN A 291 17.88 9.68 -8.14
CA ASN A 291 17.25 9.55 -6.83
C ASN A 291 15.79 10.02 -6.93
N ASP A 292 14.82 9.16 -6.60
CA ASP A 292 13.40 9.49 -6.68
C ASP A 292 13.06 10.73 -5.84
N ALA A 293 13.71 10.92 -4.68
CA ALA A 293 13.47 12.08 -3.83
C ALA A 293 13.92 13.38 -4.48
N ASP A 294 15.17 13.42 -4.97
CA ASP A 294 15.76 14.60 -5.62
C ASP A 294 15.00 14.91 -6.92
N SER A 295 14.67 13.89 -7.72
CA SER A 295 13.88 14.02 -8.94
C SER A 295 12.49 14.64 -8.67
N VAL A 296 11.76 14.17 -7.66
CA VAL A 296 10.43 14.70 -7.29
C VAL A 296 10.52 16.09 -6.66
N TYR A 297 11.48 16.34 -5.77
CA TYR A 297 11.66 17.66 -5.16
C TYR A 297 12.11 18.71 -6.18
N SER A 298 12.93 18.32 -7.15
CA SER A 298 13.35 19.19 -8.26
C SER A 298 12.20 19.49 -9.22
N ALA A 299 11.27 18.55 -9.43
CA ALA A 299 10.06 18.78 -10.22
C ALA A 299 9.18 19.84 -9.57
N ALA A 300 8.96 19.74 -8.25
CA ALA A 300 8.21 20.73 -7.50
C ALA A 300 8.91 22.10 -7.45
N ASN A 301 10.23 22.12 -7.30
CA ASN A 301 11.04 23.35 -7.37
C ASN A 301 10.94 24.05 -8.74
N ALA A 302 11.10 23.29 -9.83
CA ALA A 302 11.01 23.80 -11.20
C ALA A 302 9.60 24.33 -11.52
N LEU A 303 8.55 23.55 -11.21
CA LEU A 303 7.16 23.95 -11.45
C LEU A 303 6.80 25.23 -10.69
N ARG A 304 7.18 25.36 -9.41
CA ARG A 304 7.01 26.60 -8.64
C ARG A 304 7.76 27.77 -9.29
N ALA A 305 9.01 27.56 -9.73
CA ALA A 305 9.81 28.58 -10.40
C ALA A 305 9.29 28.98 -11.81
N TRP A 306 8.38 28.20 -12.40
CA TRP A 306 7.70 28.49 -13.67
C TRP A 306 6.25 28.94 -13.49
N GLY A 307 5.86 29.32 -12.28
CA GLY A 307 4.53 29.90 -12.00
C GLY A 307 3.42 28.88 -11.75
N ALA A 308 3.70 27.61 -11.42
CA ALA A 308 2.65 26.61 -11.14
C ALA A 308 1.73 26.94 -9.95
N THR A 309 2.00 28.03 -9.22
CA THR A 309 1.16 28.56 -8.14
C THR A 309 0.46 29.88 -8.49
N GLU A 310 0.63 30.38 -9.71
CA GLU A 310 0.04 31.63 -10.24
C GLU A 310 -1.30 31.33 -10.95
N GLY A 311 -2.13 30.50 -10.29
CA GLY A 311 -3.43 30.06 -10.79
C GLY A 311 -3.39 29.19 -12.04
N ALA A 312 -4.55 29.01 -12.67
CA ALA A 312 -4.75 28.09 -13.79
C ALA A 312 -3.86 28.37 -15.02
N ALA A 313 -3.59 29.65 -15.31
CA ALA A 313 -2.69 30.04 -16.39
C ALA A 313 -1.23 29.68 -16.06
N GLY A 314 -0.78 29.99 -14.84
CA GLY A 314 0.55 29.64 -14.35
C GLY A 314 0.81 28.12 -14.32
N VAL A 315 -0.17 27.31 -13.90
CA VAL A 315 -0.08 25.84 -13.98
C VAL A 315 0.18 25.37 -15.41
N ARG A 316 -0.58 25.88 -16.40
CA ARG A 316 -0.41 25.49 -17.82
C ARG A 316 0.92 25.96 -18.40
N GLN A 317 1.36 27.18 -18.05
CA GLN A 317 2.66 27.70 -18.45
C GLN A 317 3.81 26.89 -17.86
N ALA A 318 3.70 26.48 -16.59
CA ALA A 318 4.71 25.64 -15.92
C ALA A 318 4.80 24.24 -16.55
N LEU A 319 3.66 23.61 -16.86
CA LEU A 319 3.64 22.32 -17.57
C LEU A 319 4.21 22.43 -18.99
N PHE A 320 3.89 23.51 -19.72
CA PHE A 320 4.46 23.75 -21.05
C PHE A 320 5.96 24.03 -20.99
N SER A 321 6.44 24.68 -19.92
CA SER A 321 7.88 24.88 -19.67
C SER A 321 8.59 23.56 -19.31
N TYR A 322 7.88 22.61 -18.68
CA TYR A 322 8.36 21.25 -18.43
C TYR A 322 8.54 20.48 -19.75
N ASN A 323 7.53 20.50 -20.62
CA ASN A 323 7.55 19.86 -21.94
C ASN A 323 6.68 20.69 -22.90
N HIS A 324 7.28 21.20 -23.98
CA HIS A 324 6.70 22.21 -24.89
C HIS A 324 5.63 21.62 -25.85
N ALA A 325 4.85 20.65 -25.37
CA ALA A 325 3.81 19.96 -26.11
C ALA A 325 2.44 20.18 -25.45
N GLN A 326 1.50 20.77 -26.18
CA GLN A 326 0.13 20.99 -25.67
C GLN A 326 -0.60 19.69 -25.31
N TRP A 327 -0.28 18.57 -25.97
CA TRP A 327 -0.84 17.26 -25.59
C TRP A 327 -0.33 16.78 -24.23
N TYR A 328 0.94 17.03 -23.88
CA TYR A 328 1.50 16.69 -22.57
C TYR A 328 0.84 17.50 -21.46
N VAL A 329 0.64 18.81 -21.67
CA VAL A 329 -0.06 19.67 -20.70
C VAL A 329 -1.45 19.12 -20.38
N ASN A 330 -2.21 18.70 -21.40
CA ASN A 330 -3.54 18.14 -21.21
C ASN A 330 -3.53 16.70 -20.66
N ASP A 331 -2.56 15.86 -21.03
CA ASP A 331 -2.40 14.51 -20.46
C ASP A 331 -2.07 14.58 -18.96
N VAL A 332 -1.12 15.43 -18.56
CA VAL A 332 -0.78 15.67 -17.14
C VAL A 332 -1.96 16.25 -16.36
N LEU A 333 -2.70 17.23 -16.92
CA LEU A 333 -3.88 17.79 -16.25
C LEU A 333 -5.02 16.76 -16.12
N HIS A 334 -5.15 15.82 -17.06
CA HIS A 334 -6.15 14.76 -16.96
C HIS A 334 -5.84 13.83 -15.78
N TYR A 335 -4.58 13.40 -15.65
CA TYR A 335 -4.14 12.61 -14.50
C TYR A 335 -4.21 13.40 -13.18
N ALA A 336 -3.83 14.68 -13.18
CA ALA A 336 -3.89 15.52 -11.99
C ALA A 336 -5.32 15.75 -11.48
N GLY A 337 -6.28 15.95 -12.39
CA GLY A 337 -7.71 15.98 -12.07
C GLY A 337 -8.19 14.64 -11.48
N ALA A 338 -7.85 13.53 -12.14
CA ALA A 338 -8.20 12.20 -11.66
C ALA A 338 -7.63 11.92 -10.24
N TYR A 339 -6.36 12.27 -9.98
CA TYR A 339 -5.77 12.14 -8.64
C TYR A 339 -6.41 13.06 -7.59
N ALA A 340 -6.84 14.27 -7.97
CA ALA A 340 -7.56 15.18 -7.08
C ALA A 340 -8.97 14.66 -6.72
N GLU A 341 -9.65 14.00 -7.65
CA GLU A 341 -10.94 13.33 -7.46
C GLU A 341 -10.82 11.97 -6.73
N GLY A 342 -9.60 11.49 -6.48
CA GLY A 342 -9.32 10.17 -5.90
C GLY A 342 -9.30 9.00 -6.90
N SER A 343 -9.57 9.29 -8.18
CA SER A 343 -9.50 8.38 -9.33
C SER A 343 -8.05 8.05 -9.73
N GLY A 344 -7.34 7.41 -8.81
CA GLY A 344 -5.93 7.01 -8.99
C GLY A 344 -5.32 6.54 -7.66
N GLY A 345 -6.13 5.80 -6.88
CA GLY A 345 -5.92 5.55 -5.47
C GLY A 345 -4.52 5.01 -5.12
N ILE A 346 -4.07 5.35 -3.91
CA ILE A 346 -2.76 5.00 -3.35
C ILE A 346 -2.42 3.54 -3.65
N ALA A 347 -1.29 3.28 -4.31
CA ALA A 347 -0.69 1.95 -4.36
C ALA A 347 0.05 1.67 -3.05
N CYS A 348 -0.74 1.58 -1.97
CA CYS A 348 -0.50 0.58 -0.95
C CYS A 348 -0.41 -0.79 -1.64
N ALA A 349 0.37 -1.72 -1.10
CA ALA A 349 0.51 -3.09 -1.63
C ALA A 349 -0.76 -3.98 -1.49
N ASP A 350 -1.94 -3.35 -1.44
CA ASP A 350 -3.24 -3.86 -1.02
C ASP A 350 -4.40 -3.40 -1.94
N ALA A 351 -4.13 -2.89 -3.15
CA ALA A 351 -5.09 -3.09 -4.23
C ALA A 351 -5.29 -4.62 -4.37
N PRO A 352 -6.50 -5.18 -4.59
CA PRO A 352 -6.75 -6.62 -4.50
C PRO A 352 -5.72 -7.45 -5.28
N GLN A 353 -4.76 -8.03 -4.56
CA GLN A 353 -3.58 -8.61 -5.20
C GLN A 353 -3.98 -9.93 -5.90
N PRO A 354 -3.47 -10.20 -7.11
CA PRO A 354 -3.66 -11.51 -7.73
C PRO A 354 -3.11 -12.59 -6.81
N ALA A 355 -3.85 -13.69 -6.64
CA ALA A 355 -3.75 -14.61 -5.49
C ALA A 355 -2.36 -15.24 -5.22
N GLY A 356 -1.42 -15.13 -6.16
CA GLY A 356 -0.04 -15.58 -6.00
C GLY A 356 0.78 -14.80 -4.96
N THR A 357 0.40 -13.59 -4.56
CA THR A 357 1.17 -12.81 -3.56
C THR A 357 0.98 -13.33 -2.12
N ALA A 358 -0.25 -13.71 -1.76
CA ALA A 358 -0.53 -14.36 -0.48
C ALA A 358 0.17 -15.73 -0.39
N GLN A 359 0.23 -16.45 -1.51
CA GLN A 359 0.98 -17.69 -1.65
C GLN A 359 2.50 -17.45 -1.52
N ALA A 360 3.07 -16.50 -2.27
CA ALA A 360 4.47 -16.08 -2.17
C ALA A 360 4.88 -15.77 -0.71
N ALA A 361 4.08 -14.97 0.00
CA ALA A 361 4.34 -14.63 1.40
C ALA A 361 4.23 -15.84 2.34
N GLY A 362 3.36 -16.82 2.06
CA GLY A 362 3.27 -18.07 2.82
C GLY A 362 4.43 -19.02 2.57
N ALA A 363 4.88 -19.15 1.32
CA ALA A 363 6.05 -19.93 0.94
C ALA A 363 7.33 -19.38 1.61
N VAL A 364 7.53 -18.06 1.61
CA VAL A 364 8.64 -17.40 2.32
C VAL A 364 8.61 -17.71 3.82
N ARG A 365 7.48 -17.49 4.51
CA ARG A 365 7.36 -17.79 5.95
C ARG A 365 7.64 -19.25 6.29
N TRP A 366 7.24 -20.20 5.44
CA TRP A 366 7.58 -21.61 5.66
C TRP A 366 9.07 -21.86 5.43
N ALA A 367 9.66 -21.32 4.37
CA ALA A 367 11.07 -21.51 4.05
C ALA A 367 11.99 -20.94 5.14
N ASP A 368 11.67 -19.76 5.68
CA ASP A 368 12.37 -19.17 6.81
C ASP A 368 12.27 -20.07 8.07
N SER A 369 11.10 -20.69 8.31
CA SER A 369 10.90 -21.67 9.40
C SER A 369 11.69 -22.99 9.25
N LYS A 370 12.44 -23.14 8.15
CA LYS A 370 13.25 -24.32 7.82
C LYS A 370 14.74 -24.04 7.71
N VAL A 371 15.19 -22.81 7.99
CA VAL A 371 16.63 -22.52 8.18
C VAL A 371 17.20 -23.46 9.26
N GLY A 372 18.34 -24.08 8.95
CA GLY A 372 18.94 -25.13 9.78
C GLY A 372 18.43 -26.56 9.52
N HIS A 373 17.44 -26.79 8.65
CA HIS A 373 17.19 -28.15 8.14
C HIS A 373 18.37 -28.61 7.27
N LYS A 374 18.71 -29.90 7.33
CA LYS A 374 19.90 -30.46 6.67
C LYS A 374 19.80 -30.36 5.16
N PHE A 375 20.90 -30.03 4.50
CA PHE A 375 21.02 -30.27 3.05
C PHE A 375 21.38 -31.74 2.79
N ARG A 376 20.76 -32.34 1.78
CA ARG A 376 21.23 -33.58 1.13
C ARG A 376 20.84 -33.52 -0.34
N PHE A 377 21.82 -33.65 -1.23
CA PHE A 377 21.58 -33.67 -2.67
C PHE A 377 20.61 -34.82 -3.04
N GLY A 378 19.55 -34.50 -3.80
CA GLY A 378 18.50 -35.45 -4.19
C GLY A 378 17.49 -35.80 -3.09
N ALA A 379 17.57 -35.22 -1.88
CA ALA A 379 16.55 -35.44 -0.84
C ALA A 379 15.30 -34.61 -1.09
N ASP A 380 14.15 -35.05 -0.57
CA ASP A 380 12.82 -34.51 -0.86
C ASP A 380 12.00 -34.18 0.41
N GLY A 381 12.69 -33.91 1.51
CA GLY A 381 12.10 -33.68 2.83
C GLY A 381 11.71 -34.95 3.60
N PRO A 382 11.09 -34.78 4.79
CA PRO A 382 11.01 -33.52 5.55
C PRO A 382 12.31 -33.18 6.29
N ASP A 383 13.17 -34.18 6.52
CA ASP A 383 14.34 -34.09 7.40
C ASP A 383 15.61 -33.55 6.71
N ALA A 384 15.65 -33.64 5.37
CA ALA A 384 16.72 -33.07 4.56
C ALA A 384 16.22 -32.69 3.16
N TRP A 385 16.85 -31.68 2.55
CA TRP A 385 16.42 -31.07 1.28
C TRP A 385 17.57 -30.88 0.29
N ASP A 386 17.26 -30.88 -1.00
CA ASP A 386 18.02 -30.17 -2.04
C ASP A 386 17.37 -28.81 -2.36
N SER A 387 18.03 -27.95 -3.15
CA SER A 387 17.53 -26.60 -3.43
C SER A 387 16.14 -26.59 -4.08
N SER A 388 15.87 -27.53 -4.97
CA SER A 388 14.63 -27.61 -5.75
C SER A 388 13.45 -28.20 -4.99
N SER A 389 13.68 -29.29 -4.24
CA SER A 389 12.69 -29.88 -3.31
C SER A 389 12.32 -28.92 -2.18
N PHE A 390 13.30 -28.18 -1.64
CA PHE A 390 13.07 -27.15 -0.63
C PHE A 390 12.08 -26.08 -1.12
N VAL A 391 12.34 -25.53 -2.31
CA VAL A 391 11.46 -24.55 -2.96
C VAL A 391 10.10 -25.17 -3.34
N GLN A 392 10.09 -26.40 -3.84
CA GLN A 392 8.86 -27.14 -4.16
C GLN A 392 7.97 -27.33 -2.92
N ALA A 393 8.56 -27.72 -1.79
CA ALA A 393 7.84 -27.92 -0.53
C ALA A 393 7.33 -26.61 0.09
N ALA A 394 8.08 -25.51 -0.06
CA ALA A 394 7.64 -24.17 0.34
C ALA A 394 6.38 -23.73 -0.41
N TYR A 395 6.35 -23.91 -1.73
CA TYR A 395 5.17 -23.61 -2.56
C TYR A 395 4.02 -24.60 -2.39
N ALA A 396 4.30 -25.87 -2.06
CA ALA A 396 3.27 -26.85 -1.73
C ALA A 396 2.41 -26.44 -0.53
N GLN A 397 2.98 -25.75 0.48
CA GLN A 397 2.22 -25.25 1.64
C GLN A 397 1.10 -24.27 1.28
N VAL A 398 1.24 -23.62 0.12
CA VAL A 398 0.33 -22.57 -0.36
C VAL A 398 -0.46 -23.00 -1.59
N GLY A 399 -0.47 -24.30 -1.89
CA GLY A 399 -1.25 -24.91 -2.97
C GLY A 399 -0.61 -24.86 -4.36
N VAL A 400 0.63 -24.37 -4.48
CA VAL A 400 1.35 -24.31 -5.75
C VAL A 400 2.22 -25.55 -5.92
N ARG A 401 2.00 -26.30 -7.01
CA ARG A 401 2.77 -27.51 -7.35
C ARG A 401 3.86 -27.18 -8.35
N LEU A 402 5.07 -26.93 -7.85
CA LEU A 402 6.26 -26.79 -8.68
C LEU A 402 6.78 -28.17 -9.16
N PRO A 403 7.47 -28.25 -10.32
CA PRO A 403 8.26 -29.42 -10.72
C PRO A 403 9.41 -29.77 -9.74
N ARG A 404 10.02 -30.95 -9.92
CA ARG A 404 10.98 -31.51 -8.93
C ARG A 404 12.40 -30.97 -9.05
N THR A 405 12.86 -30.56 -10.23
CA THR A 405 14.22 -30.02 -10.45
C THR A 405 14.21 -28.52 -10.78
N ALA A 406 15.31 -27.82 -10.49
CA ALA A 406 15.44 -26.38 -10.74
C ALA A 406 15.27 -26.03 -12.24
N GLN A 407 15.80 -26.85 -13.15
CA GLN A 407 15.65 -26.69 -14.60
C GLN A 407 14.17 -26.78 -15.03
N GLU A 408 13.43 -27.78 -14.52
CA GLU A 408 12.00 -27.92 -14.81
C GLU A 408 11.17 -26.79 -14.20
N GLN A 409 11.50 -26.35 -12.98
CA GLN A 409 10.82 -25.22 -12.33
C GLN A 409 10.94 -23.94 -13.17
N ARG A 410 12.13 -23.60 -13.65
CA ARG A 410 12.32 -22.49 -14.59
C ARG A 410 11.59 -22.71 -15.92
N ALA A 411 11.64 -23.92 -16.48
CA ALA A 411 10.95 -24.22 -17.74
C ALA A 411 9.41 -24.09 -17.62
N TRP A 412 8.84 -24.50 -16.49
CA TRP A 412 7.42 -24.36 -16.18
C TRP A 412 6.99 -22.89 -15.99
N LEU A 413 7.82 -22.08 -15.34
CA LEU A 413 7.61 -20.61 -15.26
C LEU A 413 7.64 -20.00 -16.67
N ALA A 414 8.66 -20.35 -17.47
CA ALA A 414 8.80 -19.89 -18.85
C ALA A 414 7.67 -20.35 -19.79
N SER A 415 6.93 -21.43 -19.44
CA SER A 415 5.76 -21.90 -20.19
C SER A 415 4.46 -21.16 -19.86
N GLY A 416 4.52 -19.98 -19.22
CA GLY A 416 3.37 -19.12 -18.90
C GLY A 416 2.96 -19.08 -17.43
N HIS A 417 3.57 -19.90 -16.57
CA HIS A 417 3.32 -19.90 -15.11
C HIS A 417 4.21 -18.91 -14.34
N GLY A 418 5.04 -18.14 -15.04
CA GLY A 418 5.76 -17.01 -14.48
C GLY A 418 6.08 -15.91 -15.48
N THR A 419 6.41 -14.73 -14.94
CA THR A 419 6.98 -13.60 -15.68
C THR A 419 8.44 -13.44 -15.28
N ARG A 420 9.35 -13.27 -16.25
CA ARG A 420 10.76 -12.99 -15.97
C ARG A 420 10.93 -11.58 -15.42
N VAL A 421 11.75 -11.41 -14.39
CA VAL A 421 11.94 -10.17 -13.62
C VAL A 421 13.42 -9.76 -13.66
N ARG A 422 13.71 -8.45 -13.54
CA ARG A 422 15.10 -7.95 -13.42
C ARG A 422 15.62 -8.12 -11.98
N PRO A 423 16.94 -8.25 -11.74
CA PRO A 423 17.49 -8.40 -10.39
C PRO A 423 17.03 -7.34 -9.37
N GLY A 424 16.89 -6.08 -9.78
CA GLY A 424 16.39 -4.98 -8.93
C GLY A 424 14.86 -4.87 -8.85
N ASP A 425 14.12 -5.53 -9.75
CA ASP A 425 12.65 -5.54 -9.77
C ASP A 425 12.06 -6.73 -8.94
N ALA A 426 12.94 -7.49 -8.26
CA ALA A 426 12.62 -8.68 -7.49
C ALA A 426 11.75 -8.40 -6.25
N ARG A 427 10.95 -9.38 -5.84
CA ARG A 427 10.05 -9.33 -4.68
C ARG A 427 10.17 -10.59 -3.82
N PRO A 428 9.80 -10.56 -2.54
CA PRO A 428 9.69 -11.76 -1.72
C PRO A 428 8.77 -12.79 -2.39
N GLY A 429 9.24 -14.03 -2.54
CA GLY A 429 8.55 -15.07 -3.29
C GLY A 429 8.62 -14.97 -4.82
N ASP A 430 9.60 -14.25 -5.36
CA ASP A 430 10.16 -14.58 -6.67
C ASP A 430 11.20 -15.73 -6.53
N LEU A 431 11.46 -16.45 -7.62
CA LEU A 431 12.48 -17.48 -7.70
C LEU A 431 13.71 -16.99 -8.48
N ILE A 432 14.89 -17.23 -7.91
CA ILE A 432 16.19 -17.02 -8.54
C ILE A 432 16.73 -18.36 -9.00
N PHE A 433 17.21 -18.42 -10.23
CA PHE A 433 17.90 -19.58 -10.80
C PHE A 433 19.35 -19.24 -11.14
N GLU A 434 20.27 -20.14 -10.81
CA GLU A 434 21.71 -20.06 -11.11
C GLU A 434 22.11 -21.22 -12.03
N ASP A 435 22.92 -20.95 -13.07
CA ASP A 435 23.60 -21.99 -13.84
C ASP A 435 24.48 -22.88 -12.93
N SER A 436 24.58 -24.15 -13.29
CA SER A 436 25.51 -25.12 -12.72
C SER A 436 26.95 -24.89 -13.21
N TYR A 437 27.87 -25.72 -12.68
CA TYR A 437 29.24 -25.83 -13.18
C TYR A 437 29.35 -26.42 -14.61
N LEU A 438 28.24 -26.91 -15.19
CA LEU A 438 28.22 -27.48 -16.56
C LEU A 438 28.21 -26.39 -17.65
N GLY A 439 28.03 -25.12 -17.29
CA GLY A 439 28.03 -23.98 -18.21
C GLY A 439 26.65 -23.37 -18.43
N PRO A 440 26.55 -22.38 -19.34
CA PRO A 440 25.34 -21.59 -19.50
C PRO A 440 24.15 -22.40 -20.03
N ASN A 441 22.95 -22.09 -19.53
CA ASN A 441 21.66 -22.74 -19.80
C ASN A 441 21.43 -24.09 -19.09
N HIS A 442 22.33 -24.49 -18.18
CA HIS A 442 22.19 -25.70 -17.36
C HIS A 442 21.95 -25.33 -15.90
N ILE A 443 20.70 -25.03 -15.53
CA ILE A 443 20.34 -24.53 -14.19
C ILE A 443 20.62 -25.62 -13.13
N GLY A 444 21.55 -25.33 -12.23
CA GLY A 444 21.97 -26.24 -11.17
C GLY A 444 21.30 -25.98 -9.83
N PHE A 445 20.75 -24.78 -9.63
CA PHE A 445 20.29 -24.32 -8.33
C PHE A 445 19.12 -23.35 -8.46
N VAL A 446 18.29 -23.32 -7.42
CA VAL A 446 17.15 -22.41 -7.27
C VAL A 446 17.07 -21.90 -5.84
N MET A 447 16.66 -20.64 -5.68
CA MET A 447 16.49 -19.98 -4.38
C MET A 447 15.22 -19.15 -4.35
N LEU A 448 14.58 -19.11 -3.18
CA LEU A 448 13.43 -18.26 -2.90
C LEU A 448 13.89 -16.88 -2.44
N VAL A 449 13.45 -15.79 -3.07
CA VAL A 449 13.74 -14.43 -2.60
C VAL A 449 13.00 -14.17 -1.29
N THR A 450 13.72 -13.68 -0.28
CA THR A 450 13.18 -13.35 1.06
C THR A 450 13.14 -11.85 1.30
N ASP A 451 14.25 -11.15 0.98
CA ASP A 451 14.37 -9.70 1.03
C ASP A 451 15.13 -9.22 -0.20
N PRO A 452 14.47 -8.56 -1.18
CA PRO A 452 15.13 -8.03 -2.36
C PRO A 452 15.97 -6.78 -2.07
N GLN A 453 15.72 -6.04 -0.97
CA GLN A 453 16.44 -4.79 -0.67
C GLN A 453 17.89 -5.06 -0.25
N SER A 454 18.12 -6.10 0.56
CA SER A 454 19.48 -6.58 0.89
C SER A 454 19.99 -7.69 -0.06
N GLN A 455 19.26 -7.95 -1.15
CA GLN A 455 19.55 -9.03 -2.12
C GLN A 455 19.73 -10.40 -1.46
N ARG A 456 18.76 -10.82 -0.63
CA ARG A 456 18.78 -12.08 0.13
C ARG A 456 17.65 -13.03 -0.24
N GLY A 457 18.01 -14.30 -0.37
CA GLY A 457 17.06 -15.41 -0.47
C GLY A 457 17.34 -16.52 0.55
N VAL A 458 16.55 -17.58 0.50
CA VAL A 458 16.69 -18.79 1.33
C VAL A 458 16.65 -20.05 0.47
N ALA A 459 17.57 -20.97 0.73
CA ALA A 459 17.70 -22.23 -0.02
C ALA A 459 18.49 -23.30 0.75
N ALA A 460 18.29 -24.56 0.40
CA ALA A 460 19.20 -25.65 0.74
C ALA A 460 20.43 -25.61 -0.21
N ARG A 461 21.62 -25.23 0.28
CA ARG A 461 22.79 -24.95 -0.59
C ARG A 461 23.79 -26.09 -0.72
N ASN A 462 24.34 -26.59 0.39
CA ASN A 462 25.32 -27.69 0.44
C ASN A 462 25.39 -28.27 1.87
N PRO A 463 26.07 -29.41 2.12
CA PRO A 463 26.09 -30.06 3.45
C PRO A 463 26.62 -29.18 4.59
N GLN A 464 27.48 -28.20 4.29
CA GLN A 464 28.09 -27.29 5.25
C GLN A 464 27.14 -26.14 5.63
N LEU A 465 26.48 -25.53 4.64
CA LEU A 465 25.58 -24.38 4.79
C LEU A 465 24.13 -24.79 5.09
N GLN A 466 23.75 -26.03 4.78
CA GLN A 466 22.43 -26.60 5.01
C GLN A 466 21.32 -25.77 4.32
N VAL A 467 20.10 -25.70 4.90
CA VAL A 467 19.14 -24.64 4.56
C VAL A 467 19.56 -23.36 5.27
N THR A 468 19.84 -22.30 4.51
CA THR A 468 20.27 -21.01 5.05
C THR A 468 19.82 -19.85 4.17
N HIS A 469 19.89 -18.63 4.70
CA HIS A 469 19.87 -17.43 3.88
C HIS A 469 21.17 -17.26 3.11
N LEU A 470 21.09 -16.81 1.86
CA LEU A 470 22.22 -16.50 0.99
C LEU A 470 22.08 -15.09 0.43
N SER A 471 23.21 -14.42 0.19
CA SER A 471 23.31 -13.25 -0.67
C SER A 471 23.25 -13.68 -2.13
N TYR A 472 22.50 -12.94 -2.96
CA TYR A 472 22.61 -12.98 -4.42
C TYR A 472 23.21 -11.69 -5.02
N ALA A 473 23.74 -10.79 -4.19
CA ALA A 473 24.56 -9.68 -4.67
C ALA A 473 25.84 -10.20 -5.34
N ASP A 474 26.49 -11.19 -4.72
CA ASP A 474 27.74 -11.80 -5.19
C ASP A 474 27.55 -12.65 -6.46
N ALA A 475 26.33 -13.16 -6.70
CA ALA A 475 25.99 -13.92 -7.90
C ALA A 475 26.22 -13.09 -9.18
N GLN A 476 26.06 -11.77 -9.13
CA GLN A 476 26.33 -10.83 -10.23
C GLN A 476 27.81 -10.78 -10.64
N HIS A 477 28.71 -11.22 -9.77
CA HIS A 477 30.16 -11.29 -10.00
C HIS A 477 30.64 -12.72 -10.26
N SER A 478 29.74 -13.71 -10.21
CA SER A 478 30.01 -15.11 -10.54
C SER A 478 29.85 -15.36 -12.05
N LYS A 479 30.44 -16.45 -12.58
CA LYS A 479 30.42 -16.78 -14.01
C LYS A 479 29.13 -17.47 -14.49
N HIS A 480 28.01 -17.27 -13.79
CA HIS A 480 26.75 -18.00 -14.01
C HIS A 480 25.66 -17.05 -14.49
N ILE A 481 24.88 -17.45 -15.49
CA ILE A 481 23.71 -16.66 -15.90
C ILE A 481 22.62 -16.81 -14.84
N PHE A 482 22.00 -15.69 -14.54
CA PHE A 482 21.03 -15.50 -13.47
C PHE A 482 19.67 -15.14 -14.08
N GLU A 483 18.60 -15.76 -13.58
CA GLU A 483 17.23 -15.39 -13.92
C GLU A 483 16.35 -15.26 -12.68
N VAL A 484 15.64 -14.13 -12.55
CA VAL A 484 14.52 -13.99 -11.62
C VAL A 484 13.22 -14.31 -12.35
N TRP A 485 12.35 -15.09 -11.73
CA TRP A 485 10.99 -15.36 -12.21
C TRP A 485 9.98 -15.18 -11.09
N ARG A 486 8.94 -14.39 -11.38
CA ARG A 486 7.77 -14.22 -10.52
C ARG A 486 6.68 -15.18 -10.97
N LEU A 487 6.09 -15.93 -10.05
CA LEU A 487 4.96 -16.80 -10.37
C LEU A 487 3.76 -15.95 -10.82
N THR A 488 3.19 -16.28 -11.98
CA THR A 488 1.85 -15.86 -12.36
C THR A 488 0.87 -16.91 -11.85
N GLN A 489 -0.32 -16.48 -11.43
CA GLN A 489 -1.38 -17.46 -11.18
C GLN A 489 -1.79 -18.09 -12.51
N PRO A 490 -1.96 -19.43 -12.59
CA PRO A 490 -2.71 -20.02 -13.69
C PRO A 490 -4.15 -19.47 -13.65
N PRO A 491 -4.88 -19.48 -14.79
CA PRO A 491 -6.31 -19.18 -14.77
C PRO A 491 -7.01 -20.12 -13.78
N VAL A 492 -7.97 -19.60 -13.02
CA VAL A 492 -8.82 -20.40 -12.13
C VAL A 492 -9.59 -21.39 -13.01
N GLY A 493 -9.22 -22.67 -12.93
CA GLY A 493 -9.84 -23.71 -13.74
C GLY A 493 -11.33 -23.79 -13.46
N SER A 494 -12.15 -23.64 -14.50
CA SER A 494 -13.58 -23.95 -14.44
C SER A 494 -13.76 -25.42 -14.07
N GLY A 495 -14.36 -25.70 -12.91
CA GLY A 495 -14.54 -27.06 -12.44
C GLY A 495 -15.57 -27.84 -13.27
N HIS A 496 -15.08 -28.85 -14.01
CA HIS A 496 -15.83 -29.94 -14.62
C HIS A 496 -15.00 -31.23 -14.49
#